data_AF-W7CAC7-F1
#
_entry.id   AF-W7CAC7-F1
#
_cell.length_a   1.000
_cell.length_b   1.000
_cell.length_c   1.000
_cell.angle_alpha   90.00
_cell.angle_beta   90.00
_cell.angle_gamma   90.00
#
_symmetry.space_group_name_H-M   'P 1'
#
loop_
_entity.id
_entity.type
_entity.pdbx_description
1 polymer ?
#
loop_
_entity_poly.entity_id
_entity_poly.type
_entity_poly.pdbx_seq_one_letter_code
_entity_poly.pdbx_strand_id
1 'polypeptide(L)'
;MNKKMNKLALAFLATNIIASTVINEIPLGTQAAQLIAATNTADKVAEAKANFHGFSLSADATSWFAKIDEKKKSDYQYDFYINGSFAASWYVNGVSPYANNSTDGIDRIVSQGHTFKEGDVLTATVTIDGTAYEVGKLSLSSYNDAKTAADALFINNDTTKGIKDSTTQAAIDAAKVLANKVTDTTKKAELTKELTLAQNILNAKANFHGLSVNTNATSWSAKIDEKKKSDYGYTFSINGSYAASWYTDGTSPYSNNSTDGIDRIVSQGYTFKEGDVLTATVTFDDTVYEVGKLTISFYNDTKTAVDALFINNDSTKGIKDSTTQAAIDAAQALIGRVTDTTKKAELTKELTLAQNILNAKTNFHGLSVNTNATSWSAKIDEKKKSDYAYTFSINGSYAAEWYTVGTSPYAINSTDGIDRIISQGYAFKEGDVLTATVTFDGTVYEIGKLTVSFYNNAKAATDALFINNDSTKGIKDSTTQATIDAAQVLVNKVTDATKKAALQADIAKAQNELNTRNAEATKQAAATTSVNELFINNNSANHIKDSTNQAAIDAAQAKVNLVTDVSKKSGITSPN
;
A
#
# COMPACT_ATOMS: atom_id res chain seq x y z
N MET A 1 9.90 55.97 32.79
CA MET A 1 9.37 56.78 31.68
C MET A 1 8.86 55.99 30.45
N ASN A 2 9.22 54.71 30.24
CA ASN A 2 8.90 53.99 28.99
C ASN A 2 7.63 53.11 28.93
N LYS A 3 6.79 53.04 29.98
CA LYS A 3 5.46 52.35 29.90
C LYS A 3 4.27 53.31 29.71
N LYS A 4 4.39 54.57 30.14
CA LYS A 4 3.33 55.58 30.00
C LYS A 4 3.26 56.20 28.59
N MET A 5 4.39 56.29 27.86
CA MET A 5 4.40 56.81 26.49
C MET A 5 3.75 55.86 25.48
N ASN A 6 3.86 54.53 25.66
CA ASN A 6 3.23 53.57 24.74
C ASN A 6 1.69 53.57 24.84
N LYS A 7 1.10 53.85 26.01
CA LYS A 7 -0.36 54.03 26.11
C LYS A 7 -0.83 55.34 25.44
N LEU A 8 -0.03 56.41 25.52
CA LEU A 8 -0.33 57.68 24.86
C LEU A 8 -0.27 57.55 23.33
N ALA A 9 0.73 56.83 22.80
CA ALA A 9 0.90 56.61 21.36
C ALA A 9 -0.21 55.70 20.77
N LEU A 10 -0.70 54.72 21.53
CA LEU A 10 -1.81 53.86 21.09
C LEU A 10 -3.16 54.60 21.10
N ALA A 11 -3.36 55.52 22.06
CA ALA A 11 -4.55 56.37 22.11
C ALA A 11 -4.65 57.34 20.90
N PHE A 12 -3.50 57.86 20.43
CA PHE A 12 -3.42 58.70 19.23
C PHE A 12 -3.87 57.99 17.94
N LEU A 13 -3.66 56.67 17.82
CA LEU A 13 -4.10 55.93 16.64
C LEU A 13 -5.61 55.61 16.65
N ALA A 14 -6.23 55.48 17.83
CA ALA A 14 -7.63 55.08 17.95
C ALA A 14 -8.63 56.27 17.85
N THR A 15 -8.21 57.50 18.13
CA THR A 15 -9.08 58.68 18.07
C THR A 15 -9.16 59.35 16.68
N ASN A 16 -8.30 58.96 15.74
CA ASN A 16 -8.24 59.57 14.41
C ASN A 16 -9.35 59.15 13.43
N ILE A 17 -10.37 58.40 13.87
CA ILE A 17 -11.49 57.96 13.01
C ILE A 17 -12.77 58.80 13.19
N ILE A 18 -12.91 59.64 14.22
CA ILE A 18 -14.18 60.39 14.46
C ILE A 18 -14.05 61.92 14.33
N ALA A 19 -12.85 62.51 14.31
CA ALA A 19 -12.71 63.97 14.29
C ALA A 19 -12.32 64.56 12.91
N SER A 20 -13.05 64.21 11.85
CA SER A 20 -13.04 65.00 10.61
C SER A 20 -14.28 65.90 10.61
N THR A 21 -14.17 67.13 11.15
CA THR A 21 -14.69 68.37 10.51
C THR A 21 -14.69 69.64 11.37
N VAL A 22 -14.45 69.63 12.70
CA VAL A 22 -14.56 70.89 13.48
C VAL A 22 -13.53 71.03 14.60
N ILE A 23 -12.23 71.14 14.30
CA ILE A 23 -11.23 71.60 15.29
C ILE A 23 -10.11 72.37 14.60
N ASN A 24 -10.35 73.62 14.21
CA ASN A 24 -9.26 74.53 13.82
C ASN A 24 -9.31 75.91 14.52
N GLU A 25 -10.17 76.10 15.53
CA GLU A 25 -10.27 77.37 16.25
C GLU A 25 -10.21 77.25 17.78
N ILE A 26 -9.85 76.09 18.33
CA ILE A 26 -9.78 75.89 19.78
C ILE A 26 -8.33 76.00 20.27
N PRO A 27 -7.99 76.88 21.26
CA PRO A 27 -6.64 77.04 21.78
C PRO A 27 -6.01 75.72 22.26
N LEU A 28 -4.71 75.53 22.03
CA LEU A 28 -3.94 74.31 22.39
C LEU A 28 -4.16 73.85 23.85
N GLY A 29 -4.38 74.77 24.79
CA GLY A 29 -4.68 74.45 26.19
C GLY A 29 -6.03 73.76 26.39
N THR A 30 -7.04 74.09 25.58
CA THR A 30 -8.38 73.51 25.66
C THR A 30 -8.44 72.13 25.01
N GLN A 31 -7.63 71.91 23.95
CA GLN A 31 -7.48 70.59 23.34
C GLN A 31 -6.80 69.58 24.29
N ALA A 32 -5.77 70.02 25.03
CA ALA A 32 -5.15 69.19 26.06
C ALA A 32 -6.11 68.87 27.21
N ALA A 33 -6.94 69.82 27.64
CA ALA A 33 -7.95 69.61 28.67
C ALA A 33 -9.06 68.65 28.22
N GLN A 34 -9.53 68.75 26.97
CA GLN A 34 -10.51 67.82 26.38
C GLN A 34 -9.93 66.41 26.23
N LEU A 35 -8.66 66.27 25.83
CA LEU A 35 -8.00 64.96 25.73
C LEU A 35 -7.77 64.32 27.11
N ILE A 36 -7.41 65.11 28.13
CA ILE A 36 -7.30 64.65 29.52
C ILE A 36 -8.67 64.23 30.05
N ALA A 37 -9.72 65.00 29.80
CA ALA A 37 -11.09 64.67 30.19
C ALA A 37 -11.57 63.36 29.52
N ALA A 38 -11.36 63.22 28.21
CA ALA A 38 -11.70 61.99 27.47
C ALA A 38 -10.92 60.76 27.96
N THR A 39 -9.63 60.93 28.31
CA THR A 39 -8.81 59.85 28.89
C THR A 39 -9.34 59.45 30.27
N ASN A 40 -9.72 60.43 31.11
CA ASN A 40 -10.33 60.16 32.41
C ASN A 40 -11.69 59.47 32.31
N THR A 41 -12.54 59.85 31.35
CA THR A 41 -13.82 59.17 31.10
C THR A 41 -13.60 57.73 30.63
N ALA A 42 -12.64 57.49 29.73
CA ALA A 42 -12.32 56.13 29.26
C ALA A 42 -11.77 55.23 30.38
N ASP A 43 -10.92 55.75 31.27
CA ASP A 43 -10.42 55.03 32.43
C ASP A 43 -11.55 54.70 33.42
N LYS A 44 -12.49 55.63 33.66
CA LYS A 44 -13.68 55.38 34.49
C LYS A 44 -14.61 54.32 33.88
N VAL A 45 -14.83 54.34 32.56
CA VAL A 45 -15.63 53.30 31.87
C VAL A 45 -14.94 51.94 31.98
N ALA A 46 -13.62 51.89 31.82
CA ALA A 46 -12.86 50.65 31.95
C ALA A 46 -12.90 50.08 33.38
N GLU A 47 -12.84 50.96 34.39
CA GLU A 47 -13.01 50.57 35.79
C GLU A 47 -14.43 50.07 36.07
N ALA A 48 -15.46 50.78 35.63
CA ALA A 48 -16.86 50.35 35.79
C ALA A 48 -17.12 49.00 35.11
N LYS A 49 -16.53 48.74 33.94
CA LYS A 49 -16.56 47.42 33.29
C LYS A 49 -15.87 46.34 34.12
N ALA A 50 -14.71 46.63 34.70
CA ALA A 50 -14.00 45.67 35.54
C ALA A 50 -14.77 45.32 36.82
N ASN A 51 -15.54 46.27 37.34
CA ASN A 51 -16.39 46.11 38.52
C ASN A 51 -17.69 45.32 38.22
N PHE A 52 -18.09 45.20 36.95
CA PHE A 52 -19.26 44.42 36.54
C PHE A 52 -18.88 42.98 36.19
N HIS A 53 -19.37 42.01 36.96
CA HIS A 53 -19.02 40.59 36.84
C HIS A 53 -20.02 39.76 36.02
N GLY A 54 -21.01 40.40 35.41
CA GLY A 54 -21.96 39.75 34.50
C GLY A 54 -23.37 39.60 35.05
N PHE A 55 -24.22 39.01 34.21
CA PHE A 55 -25.62 38.71 34.50
C PHE A 55 -25.83 37.21 34.78
N SER A 56 -26.90 36.89 35.49
CA SER A 56 -27.44 35.54 35.63
C SER A 56 -28.97 35.59 35.72
N LEU A 57 -29.63 34.47 35.48
CA LEU A 57 -31.10 34.34 35.56
C LEU A 57 -31.49 33.36 36.66
N SER A 58 -32.68 33.54 37.23
CA SER A 58 -33.29 32.52 38.09
C SER A 58 -33.62 31.26 37.28
N ALA A 59 -33.75 30.13 37.97
CA ALA A 59 -33.99 28.84 37.33
C ALA A 59 -35.28 28.79 36.49
N ASP A 60 -36.25 29.64 36.80
CA ASP A 60 -37.55 29.79 36.11
C ASP A 60 -37.57 30.98 35.12
N ALA A 61 -36.44 31.70 34.93
CA ALA A 61 -36.30 32.86 34.06
C ALA A 61 -37.30 34.01 34.31
N THR A 62 -37.87 34.09 35.52
CA THR A 62 -38.77 35.17 35.94
C THR A 62 -38.03 36.31 36.65
N SER A 63 -36.76 36.08 37.01
CA SER A 63 -35.88 37.03 37.67
C SER A 63 -34.49 36.98 37.04
N TRP A 64 -33.79 38.10 37.10
CA TRP A 64 -32.39 38.23 36.69
C TRP A 64 -31.58 38.78 37.85
N PHE A 65 -30.26 38.59 37.81
CA PHE A 65 -29.30 39.10 38.78
C PHE A 65 -28.12 39.70 38.03
N ALA A 66 -27.68 40.89 38.44
CA ALA A 66 -26.40 41.47 38.06
C ALA A 66 -25.39 41.27 39.20
N LYS A 67 -24.13 40.98 38.86
CA LYS A 67 -23.04 40.86 39.84
C LYS A 67 -22.11 42.07 39.71
N ILE A 68 -21.87 42.77 40.82
CA ILE A 68 -21.01 43.96 40.89
C ILE A 68 -20.05 43.79 42.07
N ASP A 69 -18.79 44.22 41.93
CA ASP A 69 -17.81 44.22 43.03
C ASP A 69 -18.33 45.07 44.21
N GLU A 70 -18.52 44.42 45.36
CA GLU A 70 -19.07 45.06 46.55
C GLU A 70 -18.26 46.27 47.01
N LYS A 71 -16.93 46.23 46.85
CA LYS A 71 -16.02 47.28 47.35
C LYS A 71 -16.08 48.56 46.52
N LYS A 72 -16.67 48.49 45.33
CA LYS A 72 -16.72 49.59 44.35
C LYS A 72 -18.13 49.89 43.84
N LYS A 73 -19.16 49.28 44.44
CA LYS A 73 -20.58 49.46 44.07
C LYS A 73 -21.12 50.87 44.30
N SER A 74 -20.43 51.69 45.11
CA SER A 74 -20.76 53.10 45.34
C SER A 74 -20.14 54.04 44.31
N ASP A 75 -19.20 53.58 43.49
CA ASP A 75 -18.39 54.49 42.67
C ASP A 75 -19.14 54.93 41.40
N TYR A 76 -20.14 54.15 40.99
CA TYR A 76 -20.84 54.29 39.72
C TYR A 76 -22.33 53.96 39.85
N GLN A 77 -23.18 54.70 39.14
CA GLN A 77 -24.61 54.36 38.98
C GLN A 77 -24.76 53.39 37.81
N TYR A 78 -25.30 52.20 38.06
CA TYR A 78 -25.56 51.19 37.02
C TYR A 78 -27.05 51.16 36.68
N ASP A 79 -27.38 51.45 35.42
CA ASP A 79 -28.74 51.36 34.89
C ASP A 79 -28.89 50.11 34.01
N PHE A 80 -29.98 49.38 34.21
CA PHE A 80 -30.25 48.11 33.56
C PHE A 80 -31.47 48.22 32.67
N TYR A 81 -31.37 47.65 31.46
CA TYR A 81 -32.38 47.74 30.43
C TYR A 81 -32.73 46.36 29.89
N ILE A 82 -34.02 46.08 29.72
CA ILE A 82 -34.52 44.91 28.99
C ILE A 82 -35.07 45.42 27.67
N ASN A 83 -34.49 44.96 26.55
CA ASN A 83 -34.88 45.38 25.19
C ASN A 83 -34.89 46.91 25.00
N GLY A 84 -33.93 47.60 25.61
CA GLY A 84 -33.84 49.06 25.57
C GLY A 84 -34.82 49.80 26.50
N SER A 85 -35.74 49.09 27.15
CA SER A 85 -36.62 49.67 28.17
C SER A 85 -35.95 49.59 29.54
N PHE A 86 -36.00 50.69 30.30
CA PHE A 86 -35.45 50.73 31.65
C PHE A 86 -36.12 49.68 32.54
N ALA A 87 -35.30 48.85 33.20
CA ALA A 87 -35.74 47.75 34.04
C ALA A 87 -35.42 47.98 35.52
N ALA A 88 -34.21 48.47 35.83
CA ALA A 88 -33.78 48.77 37.19
C ALA A 88 -32.57 49.72 37.20
N SER A 89 -32.28 50.32 38.36
CA SER A 89 -31.06 51.10 38.60
C SER A 89 -30.43 50.75 39.94
N TRP A 90 -29.11 50.89 40.00
CA TRP A 90 -28.27 50.83 41.18
C TRP A 90 -27.64 52.21 41.43
N TYR A 91 -28.03 52.87 42.53
CA TYR A 91 -27.58 54.23 42.84
C TYR A 91 -26.28 54.27 43.67
N VAL A 92 -25.49 55.31 43.42
CA VAL A 92 -24.38 55.75 44.29
C VAL A 92 -24.95 56.03 45.69
N ASN A 93 -24.39 55.40 46.72
CA ASN A 93 -24.86 55.30 48.13
C ASN A 93 -25.65 54.03 48.51
N GLY A 94 -25.76 53.04 47.63
CA GLY A 94 -26.05 51.65 48.03
C GLY A 94 -27.49 51.34 48.42
N VAL A 95 -28.46 52.19 48.06
CA VAL A 95 -29.88 51.89 48.26
C VAL A 95 -30.57 51.77 46.91
N SER A 96 -30.68 50.55 46.40
CA SER A 96 -31.64 50.23 45.33
C SER A 96 -32.95 49.77 45.98
N PRO A 97 -34.14 50.21 45.52
CA PRO A 97 -35.43 49.70 46.00
C PRO A 97 -35.59 48.18 45.79
N TYR A 98 -34.73 47.57 44.98
CA TYR A 98 -34.80 46.19 44.52
C TYR A 98 -33.57 45.35 44.90
N ALA A 99 -32.65 45.90 45.72
CA ALA A 99 -31.48 45.19 46.20
C ALA A 99 -31.82 44.31 47.41
N ASN A 100 -31.40 43.05 47.37
CA ASN A 100 -31.42 42.16 48.53
C ASN A 100 -29.95 41.90 48.92
N ASN A 101 -29.51 42.46 50.05
CA ASN A 101 -28.10 42.41 50.47
C ASN A 101 -27.68 40.96 50.72
N SER A 102 -26.66 40.50 49.99
CA SER A 102 -26.11 39.14 50.16
C SER A 102 -24.85 39.17 51.03
N THR A 103 -24.67 38.16 51.88
CA THR A 103 -23.52 38.03 52.79
C THR A 103 -22.28 37.42 52.12
N ASP A 104 -22.36 37.05 50.84
CA ASP A 104 -21.27 36.47 50.05
C ASP A 104 -20.43 37.52 49.29
N GLY A 105 -20.69 38.80 49.53
CA GLY A 105 -20.01 39.92 48.87
C GLY A 105 -20.47 40.18 47.42
N ILE A 106 -21.65 39.68 47.04
CA ILE A 106 -22.26 39.89 45.73
C ILE A 106 -23.72 40.33 45.90
N ASP A 107 -23.99 41.61 45.66
CA ASP A 107 -25.37 42.11 45.73
C ASP A 107 -26.21 41.70 44.52
N ARG A 108 -27.49 41.46 44.76
CA ARG A 108 -28.45 40.92 43.79
C ARG A 108 -29.62 41.90 43.62
N ILE A 109 -29.87 42.32 42.38
CA ILE A 109 -31.07 43.09 42.01
C ILE A 109 -32.14 42.12 41.53
N VAL A 110 -33.39 42.26 41.99
CA VAL A 110 -34.53 41.48 41.49
C VAL A 110 -35.55 42.43 40.87
N SER A 111 -35.70 42.43 39.53
CA SER A 111 -36.87 43.08 38.92
C SER A 111 -38.04 42.09 38.89
N GLN A 112 -39.19 42.45 39.42
CA GLN A 112 -40.42 41.66 39.30
C GLN A 112 -41.20 42.08 38.05
N GLY A 113 -41.70 41.11 37.27
CA GLY A 113 -42.73 41.35 36.24
C GLY A 113 -42.36 41.13 34.78
N HIS A 114 -41.13 40.71 34.45
CA HIS A 114 -40.75 40.34 33.08
C HIS A 114 -40.36 38.86 32.99
N THR A 115 -41.12 38.06 32.26
CA THR A 115 -40.71 36.69 31.89
C THR A 115 -39.75 36.80 30.71
N PHE A 116 -38.48 36.46 30.91
CA PHE A 116 -37.49 36.50 29.84
C PHE A 116 -37.84 35.47 28.76
N LYS A 117 -37.94 35.93 27.53
CA LYS A 117 -38.16 35.13 26.33
C LYS A 117 -36.97 35.27 25.38
N GLU A 118 -36.95 34.36 24.42
CA GLU A 118 -35.96 34.38 23.36
C GLU A 118 -35.96 35.70 22.58
N GLY A 119 -34.76 36.22 22.32
CA GLY A 119 -34.55 37.52 21.71
C GLY A 119 -34.47 38.67 22.72
N ASP A 120 -34.73 38.43 24.00
CA ASP A 120 -34.55 39.46 25.01
C ASP A 120 -33.07 39.78 25.23
N VAL A 121 -32.79 41.08 25.36
CA VAL A 121 -31.46 41.62 25.61
C VAL A 121 -31.49 42.39 26.92
N LEU A 122 -30.74 41.92 27.89
CA LEU A 122 -30.46 42.63 29.14
C LEU A 122 -29.15 43.40 28.99
N THR A 123 -29.18 44.71 29.20
CA THR A 123 -28.02 45.60 29.05
C THR A 123 -27.77 46.35 30.35
N ALA A 124 -26.53 46.38 30.82
CA ALA A 124 -26.07 47.23 31.92
C ALA A 124 -25.29 48.41 31.34
N THR A 125 -25.59 49.60 31.81
CA THR A 125 -24.88 50.82 31.44
C THR A 125 -24.45 51.57 32.70
N VAL A 126 -23.40 52.38 32.56
CA VAL A 126 -22.98 53.35 33.58
C VAL A 126 -23.11 54.75 33.02
N THR A 127 -23.64 55.68 33.82
CA THR A 127 -23.68 57.10 33.43
C THR A 127 -22.44 57.81 33.95
N ILE A 128 -21.58 58.29 33.06
CA ILE A 128 -20.37 59.06 33.39
C ILE A 128 -20.43 60.39 32.64
N ASP A 129 -20.29 61.50 33.37
CA ASP A 129 -20.31 62.86 32.82
C ASP A 129 -21.54 63.14 31.92
N GLY A 130 -22.71 62.59 32.31
CA GLY A 130 -23.98 62.76 31.61
C GLY A 130 -24.20 61.84 30.40
N THR A 131 -23.27 60.95 30.07
CA THR A 131 -23.38 59.99 28.96
C THR A 131 -23.43 58.56 29.48
N ALA A 132 -24.34 57.74 28.94
CA ALA A 132 -24.46 56.32 29.27
C ALA A 132 -23.48 55.47 28.43
N TYR A 133 -22.74 54.58 29.10
CA TYR A 133 -21.79 53.66 28.47
C TYR A 133 -22.14 52.21 28.82
N GLU A 134 -22.22 51.33 27.82
CA GLU A 134 -22.46 49.89 28.04
C GLU A 134 -21.30 49.26 28.83
N VAL A 135 -21.62 48.62 29.94
CA VAL A 135 -20.68 47.90 30.80
C VAL A 135 -20.91 46.39 30.82
N GLY A 136 -22.09 45.92 30.38
CA GLY A 136 -22.37 44.50 30.23
C GLY A 136 -23.65 44.23 29.46
N LYS A 137 -23.73 43.05 28.82
CA LYS A 137 -24.87 42.63 28.01
C LYS A 137 -25.09 41.13 28.12
N LEU A 138 -26.34 40.69 28.24
CA LEU A 138 -26.78 39.30 28.17
C LEU A 138 -27.92 39.20 27.15
N SER A 139 -27.76 38.35 26.14
CA SER A 139 -28.80 38.10 25.13
C SER A 139 -29.31 36.67 25.28
N LEU A 140 -30.62 36.48 25.30
CA LEU A 140 -31.26 35.16 25.37
C LEU A 140 -31.42 34.58 23.96
N SER A 141 -30.49 33.73 23.53
CA SER A 141 -30.40 33.21 22.16
C SER A 141 -30.36 31.67 22.07
N SER A 142 -31.05 30.95 22.97
CA SER A 142 -30.98 29.49 23.04
C SER A 142 -31.37 28.79 21.72
N TYR A 143 -32.26 29.37 20.91
CA TYR A 143 -32.54 28.94 19.54
C TYR A 143 -31.39 29.22 18.60
N ASN A 144 -30.75 30.40 18.61
CA ASN A 144 -29.65 30.66 17.70
C ASN A 144 -28.47 29.72 17.99
N ASP A 145 -28.21 29.43 19.26
CA ASP A 145 -27.19 28.48 19.67
C ASP A 145 -27.55 27.05 19.22
N ALA A 146 -28.81 26.64 19.42
CA ALA A 146 -29.31 25.34 19.00
C ALA A 146 -29.37 25.20 17.47
N LYS A 147 -29.75 26.25 16.75
CA LYS A 147 -29.83 26.32 15.29
C LYS A 147 -28.44 26.30 14.68
N THR A 148 -27.51 27.07 15.21
CA THR A 148 -26.09 27.00 14.82
C THR A 148 -25.55 25.59 15.02
N ALA A 149 -25.87 24.94 16.14
CA ALA A 149 -25.46 23.56 16.39
C ALA A 149 -26.11 22.56 15.43
N ALA A 150 -27.41 22.70 15.12
CA ALA A 150 -28.14 21.85 14.18
C ALA A 150 -27.61 22.02 12.74
N ASP A 151 -27.48 23.26 12.27
CA ASP A 151 -26.94 23.61 10.96
C ASP A 151 -25.52 23.06 10.77
N ALA A 152 -24.69 23.13 11.81
CA ALA A 152 -23.33 22.62 11.76
C ALA A 152 -23.23 21.10 11.51
N LEU A 153 -24.32 20.33 11.66
CA LEU A 153 -24.36 18.90 11.34
C LEU A 153 -24.43 18.65 9.82
N PHE A 154 -24.96 19.61 9.06
CA PHE A 154 -25.26 19.48 7.64
C PHE A 154 -24.16 20.04 6.74
N ILE A 155 -23.98 19.44 5.57
CA ILE A 155 -23.00 19.91 4.58
C ILE A 155 -23.37 21.34 4.18
N ASN A 156 -22.38 22.24 4.28
CA ASN A 156 -22.57 23.69 4.02
C ASN A 156 -23.71 24.33 4.82
N ASN A 157 -24.06 23.76 5.98
CA ASN A 157 -25.16 24.24 6.81
C ASN A 157 -26.52 24.24 6.07
N ASP A 158 -26.71 23.31 5.13
CA ASP A 158 -27.90 23.17 4.30
C ASP A 158 -28.53 21.78 4.51
N THR A 159 -29.73 21.76 5.08
CA THR A 159 -30.47 20.53 5.42
C THR A 159 -30.77 19.66 4.19
N THR A 160 -30.72 20.21 2.98
CA THR A 160 -30.96 19.48 1.72
C THR A 160 -29.73 18.76 1.17
N LYS A 161 -28.54 19.01 1.72
CA LYS A 161 -27.26 18.45 1.24
C LYS A 161 -26.78 17.22 2.02
N GLY A 162 -27.52 16.82 3.05
CA GLY A 162 -27.15 15.73 3.96
C GLY A 162 -26.17 16.15 5.05
N ILE A 163 -25.67 15.18 5.82
CA ILE A 163 -24.78 15.44 6.96
C ILE A 163 -23.30 15.34 6.59
N LYS A 164 -22.45 16.12 7.28
CA LYS A 164 -20.98 16.04 7.15
C LYS A 164 -20.49 14.65 7.54
N ASP A 165 -19.41 14.18 6.92
CA ASP A 165 -18.80 12.89 7.29
C ASP A 165 -18.21 12.89 8.72
N SER A 166 -17.88 14.08 9.24
CA SER A 166 -17.44 14.26 10.62
C SER A 166 -18.59 14.29 11.64
N THR A 167 -19.85 14.27 11.20
CA THR A 167 -21.01 14.31 12.11
C THR A 167 -21.12 12.99 12.85
N THR A 168 -21.08 13.05 14.18
CA THR A 168 -21.16 11.88 15.07
C THR A 168 -22.47 11.86 15.83
N GLN A 169 -22.81 10.70 16.41
CA GLN A 169 -23.96 10.58 17.31
C GLN A 169 -23.89 11.59 18.47
N ALA A 170 -22.70 11.77 19.07
CA ALA A 170 -22.50 12.71 20.16
C ALA A 170 -22.76 14.17 19.75
N ALA A 171 -22.43 14.56 18.52
CA ALA A 171 -22.72 15.89 18.00
C ALA A 171 -24.22 16.13 17.85
N ILE A 172 -24.96 15.13 17.34
CA ILE A 172 -26.42 15.18 17.24
C ILE A 172 -27.05 15.26 18.63
N ASP A 173 -26.57 14.45 19.59
CA ASP A 173 -27.10 14.43 20.95
C ASP A 173 -26.83 15.76 21.68
N ALA A 174 -25.65 16.36 21.48
CA ALA A 174 -25.34 17.69 21.99
C ALA A 174 -26.28 18.76 21.41
N ALA A 175 -26.55 18.72 20.10
CA ALA A 175 -27.48 19.65 19.46
C ALA A 175 -28.93 19.45 19.97
N LYS A 176 -29.37 18.21 20.21
CA LYS A 176 -30.65 17.90 20.86
C LYS A 176 -30.74 18.46 22.28
N VAL A 177 -29.66 18.39 23.06
CA VAL A 177 -29.60 19.00 24.41
C VAL A 177 -29.81 20.51 24.35
N LEU A 178 -29.23 21.19 23.35
CA LEU A 178 -29.45 22.63 23.15
C LEU A 178 -30.88 22.92 22.68
N ALA A 179 -31.41 22.18 21.70
CA ALA A 179 -32.78 22.33 21.23
C ALA A 179 -33.81 22.12 22.34
N ASN A 180 -33.53 21.25 23.32
CA ASN A 180 -34.40 21.04 24.47
C ASN A 180 -34.53 22.27 25.38
N LYS A 181 -33.53 23.18 25.39
CA LYS A 181 -33.54 24.44 26.14
C LYS A 181 -34.31 25.57 25.44
N VAL A 182 -34.74 25.37 24.19
CA VAL A 182 -35.56 26.34 23.46
C VAL A 182 -36.98 26.31 24.03
N THR A 183 -37.50 27.48 24.41
CA THR A 183 -38.84 27.62 25.03
C THR A 183 -39.93 27.92 23.99
N ASP A 184 -39.58 28.54 22.87
CA ASP A 184 -40.49 28.73 21.73
C ASP A 184 -40.84 27.38 21.11
N THR A 185 -42.12 27.03 21.17
CA THR A 185 -42.63 25.72 20.76
C THR A 185 -42.57 25.50 19.24
N THR A 186 -42.70 26.56 18.44
CA THR A 186 -42.69 26.48 16.98
C THR A 186 -41.27 26.25 16.48
N LYS A 187 -40.33 27.05 16.97
CA LYS A 187 -38.90 26.93 16.68
C LYS A 187 -38.30 25.62 17.18
N LYS A 188 -38.71 25.17 18.37
CA LYS A 188 -38.31 23.87 18.89
C LYS A 188 -38.80 22.73 18.00
N ALA A 189 -40.01 22.82 17.47
CA ALA A 189 -40.53 21.82 16.55
C ALA A 189 -39.75 21.78 15.23
N GLU A 190 -39.35 22.93 14.68
CA GLU A 190 -38.48 23.04 13.51
C GLU A 190 -37.12 22.37 13.76
N LEU A 191 -36.42 22.75 14.84
CA LEU A 191 -35.15 22.14 15.23
C LEU A 191 -35.27 20.63 15.44
N THR A 192 -36.38 20.17 16.02
CA THR A 192 -36.61 18.74 16.24
C THR A 192 -36.72 17.98 14.93
N LYS A 193 -37.35 18.56 13.89
CA LYS A 193 -37.40 17.95 12.55
C LYS A 193 -36.02 17.86 11.93
N GLU A 194 -35.25 18.94 11.95
CA GLU A 194 -33.87 18.96 11.42
C GLU A 194 -32.98 17.93 12.13
N LEU A 195 -33.04 17.86 13.46
CA LEU A 195 -32.25 16.90 14.24
C LEU A 195 -32.71 15.45 14.04
N THR A 196 -33.99 15.23 13.79
CA THR A 196 -34.52 13.90 13.42
C THR A 196 -34.04 13.48 12.04
N LEU A 197 -34.04 14.39 11.07
CA LEU A 197 -33.48 14.16 9.75
C LEU A 197 -31.99 13.81 9.82
N ALA A 198 -31.20 14.61 10.55
CA ALA A 198 -29.77 14.33 10.76
C ALA A 198 -29.54 12.94 11.38
N GLN A 199 -30.35 12.56 12.37
CA GLN A 199 -30.29 11.25 13.01
C GLN A 199 -30.60 10.11 12.03
N ASN A 200 -31.64 10.28 11.20
CA ASN A 200 -32.04 9.27 10.22
C ASN A 200 -30.96 9.06 9.15
N ILE A 201 -30.37 10.16 8.65
CA ILE A 201 -29.26 10.09 7.69
C ILE A 201 -28.04 9.41 8.32
N LEU A 202 -27.70 9.72 9.58
CA LEU A 202 -26.58 9.08 10.28
C LEU A 202 -26.81 7.58 10.46
N ASN A 203 -28.02 7.18 10.85
CA ASN A 203 -28.38 5.78 11.02
C ASN A 203 -28.35 5.01 9.68
N ALA A 204 -28.84 5.62 8.60
CA ALA A 204 -28.77 5.05 7.25
C ALA A 204 -27.32 4.88 6.79
N LYS A 205 -26.46 5.90 7.00
CA LYS A 205 -25.00 5.78 6.75
C LYS A 205 -24.38 4.64 7.57
N ALA A 206 -24.74 4.50 8.84
CA ALA A 206 -24.20 3.45 9.71
C ALA A 206 -24.64 2.02 9.32
N ASN A 207 -25.82 1.90 8.70
CA ASN A 207 -26.36 0.65 8.16
C ASN A 207 -25.71 0.28 6.80
N PHE A 208 -25.12 1.26 6.11
CA PHE A 208 -24.46 1.08 4.81
C PHE A 208 -22.97 0.74 4.96
N HIS A 209 -22.56 -0.47 4.57
CA HIS A 209 -21.20 -0.97 4.76
C HIS A 209 -20.27 -0.80 3.55
N GLY A 210 -20.79 -0.29 2.43
CA GLY A 210 -19.96 0.12 1.29
C GLY A 210 -20.40 -0.45 -0.06
N LEU A 211 -19.71 0.06 -1.08
CA LEU A 211 -19.86 -0.29 -2.49
C LEU A 211 -18.59 -1.01 -2.97
N SER A 212 -18.74 -1.95 -3.89
CA SER A 212 -17.61 -2.58 -4.57
C SER A 212 -17.95 -2.96 -6.00
N VAL A 213 -16.93 -3.04 -6.84
CA VAL A 213 -17.01 -3.52 -8.22
C VAL A 213 -16.13 -4.76 -8.36
N ASN A 214 -16.54 -5.73 -9.16
CA ASN A 214 -15.74 -6.93 -9.40
C ASN A 214 -14.48 -6.61 -10.23
N THR A 215 -13.50 -7.53 -10.24
CA THR A 215 -12.22 -7.36 -10.96
C THR A 215 -12.39 -7.06 -12.46
N ASN A 216 -13.42 -7.64 -13.07
CA ASN A 216 -13.71 -7.45 -14.49
C ASN A 216 -14.50 -6.17 -14.78
N ALA A 217 -14.92 -5.43 -13.74
CA ALA A 217 -15.75 -4.24 -13.83
C ALA A 217 -17.08 -4.41 -14.58
N THR A 218 -17.66 -5.61 -14.53
CA THR A 218 -18.94 -5.96 -15.17
C THR A 218 -20.09 -6.14 -14.18
N SER A 219 -19.78 -6.12 -12.88
CA SER A 219 -20.75 -6.33 -11.81
C SER A 219 -20.34 -5.54 -10.58
N TRP A 220 -21.32 -5.13 -9.80
CA TRP A 220 -21.10 -4.37 -8.59
C TRP A 220 -21.96 -4.92 -7.45
N SER A 221 -21.56 -4.57 -6.24
CA SER A 221 -22.32 -4.91 -5.05
C SER A 221 -22.35 -3.80 -4.01
N ALA A 222 -23.44 -3.78 -3.26
CA ALA A 222 -23.62 -2.96 -2.07
C ALA A 222 -23.82 -3.86 -0.85
N LYS A 223 -23.29 -3.45 0.30
CA LYS A 223 -23.37 -4.19 1.58
C LYS A 223 -24.20 -3.41 2.60
N ILE A 224 -25.19 -4.06 3.22
CA ILE A 224 -26.13 -3.44 4.17
C ILE A 224 -26.28 -4.36 5.41
N ASP A 225 -26.44 -3.80 6.62
CA ASP A 225 -26.69 -4.60 7.84
C ASP A 225 -28.01 -5.36 7.70
N GLU A 226 -27.94 -6.70 7.74
CA GLU A 226 -29.10 -7.56 7.55
C GLU A 226 -30.17 -7.33 8.61
N LYS A 227 -29.78 -6.98 9.84
CA LYS A 227 -30.72 -6.76 10.96
C LYS A 227 -31.54 -5.49 10.81
N LYS A 228 -31.10 -4.56 9.95
CA LYS A 228 -31.70 -3.23 9.74
C LYS A 228 -32.12 -3.02 8.28
N LYS A 229 -32.25 -4.10 7.52
CA LYS A 229 -32.51 -4.04 6.07
C LYS A 229 -33.89 -3.51 5.69
N SER A 230 -34.84 -3.54 6.62
CA SER A 230 -36.18 -2.96 6.46
C SER A 230 -36.27 -1.51 6.94
N ASP A 231 -35.27 -1.01 7.66
CA ASP A 231 -35.34 0.31 8.30
C ASP A 231 -35.23 1.44 7.26
N TYR A 232 -34.53 1.19 6.14
CA TYR A 232 -34.26 2.20 5.11
C TYR A 232 -34.28 1.59 3.71
N GLY A 233 -34.91 2.30 2.78
CA GLY A 233 -34.83 1.99 1.36
C GLY A 233 -33.65 2.69 0.72
N TYR A 234 -32.84 1.96 -0.03
CA TYR A 234 -31.66 2.49 -0.73
C TYR A 234 -31.90 2.50 -2.23
N THR A 235 -31.51 3.60 -2.88
CA THR A 235 -31.45 3.69 -4.34
C THR A 235 -29.99 3.80 -4.76
N PHE A 236 -29.64 3.05 -5.79
CA PHE A 236 -28.29 3.00 -6.34
C PHE A 236 -28.31 3.58 -7.75
N SER A 237 -27.32 4.40 -8.05
CA SER A 237 -27.17 5.02 -9.36
C SER A 237 -25.74 4.91 -9.87
N ILE A 238 -25.59 4.78 -11.18
CA ILE A 238 -24.31 4.84 -11.88
C ILE A 238 -24.33 6.10 -12.73
N ASN A 239 -23.39 7.02 -12.48
CA ASN A 239 -23.32 8.33 -13.13
C ASN A 239 -24.67 9.10 -13.07
N GLY A 240 -25.36 9.00 -11.93
CA GLY A 240 -26.67 9.61 -11.71
C GLY A 240 -27.86 8.90 -12.37
N SER A 241 -27.62 7.86 -13.17
CA SER A 241 -28.69 7.03 -13.75
C SER A 241 -29.06 5.88 -12.81
N TYR A 242 -30.35 5.60 -12.68
CA TYR A 242 -30.85 4.50 -11.85
C TYR A 242 -30.18 3.16 -12.21
N ALA A 243 -29.70 2.44 -11.21
CA ALA A 243 -29.06 1.14 -11.37
C ALA A 243 -29.79 0.01 -10.63
N ALA A 244 -30.18 0.22 -9.38
CA ALA A 244 -30.95 -0.73 -8.58
C ALA A 244 -31.59 -0.07 -7.35
N SER A 245 -32.45 -0.83 -6.65
CA SER A 245 -33.02 -0.44 -5.36
C SER A 245 -33.02 -1.59 -4.35
N TRP A 246 -33.03 -1.18 -3.08
CA TRP A 246 -33.38 -1.99 -1.93
C TRP A 246 -34.62 -1.41 -1.27
N TYR A 247 -35.66 -2.21 -1.12
CA TYR A 247 -36.94 -1.74 -0.57
C TYR A 247 -37.03 -1.99 0.94
N THR A 248 -37.84 -1.18 1.63
CA THR A 248 -38.06 -1.25 3.08
C THR A 248 -38.82 -2.49 3.53
N ASP A 249 -39.44 -3.23 2.61
CA ASP A 249 -40.05 -4.54 2.88
C ASP A 249 -39.01 -5.68 2.96
N GLY A 250 -37.71 -5.34 2.84
CA GLY A 250 -36.61 -6.30 2.85
C GLY A 250 -36.46 -7.06 1.54
N THR A 251 -37.21 -6.69 0.50
CA THR A 251 -37.06 -7.27 -0.84
C THR A 251 -36.08 -6.45 -1.68
N SER A 252 -35.26 -7.14 -2.46
CA SER A 252 -34.54 -6.56 -3.58
C SER A 252 -34.60 -7.57 -4.72
N PRO A 253 -34.83 -7.14 -5.98
CA PRO A 253 -34.81 -8.04 -7.12
C PRO A 253 -33.45 -8.74 -7.34
N TYR A 254 -32.41 -8.36 -6.58
CA TYR A 254 -31.03 -8.80 -6.76
C TYR A 254 -30.29 -9.12 -5.44
N SER A 255 -31.02 -9.47 -4.35
CA SER A 255 -30.37 -9.84 -3.08
C SER A 255 -29.81 -11.25 -3.08
N ASN A 256 -28.63 -11.43 -2.48
CA ASN A 256 -28.12 -12.73 -2.08
C ASN A 256 -27.81 -12.76 -0.58
N ASN A 257 -28.57 -13.54 0.18
CA ASN A 257 -28.34 -13.67 1.62
C ASN A 257 -26.92 -14.18 1.91
N SER A 258 -26.17 -13.40 2.68
CA SER A 258 -24.83 -13.74 3.15
C SER A 258 -24.91 -14.33 4.56
N THR A 259 -23.98 -15.23 4.90
CA THR A 259 -23.92 -15.86 6.24
C THR A 259 -23.23 -15.00 7.30
N ASP A 260 -22.67 -13.84 6.92
CA ASP A 260 -21.93 -12.93 7.80
C ASP A 260 -22.81 -11.83 8.44
N GLY A 261 -24.13 -11.91 8.28
CA GLY A 261 -25.07 -10.91 8.81
C GLY A 261 -25.13 -9.61 8.02
N ILE A 262 -24.55 -9.58 6.81
CA ILE A 262 -24.56 -8.43 5.89
C ILE A 262 -25.19 -8.86 4.57
N ASP A 263 -26.34 -8.29 4.25
CA ASP A 263 -27.00 -8.58 2.99
C ASP A 263 -26.31 -7.85 1.83
N ARG A 264 -26.39 -8.45 0.64
CA ARG A 264 -25.66 -7.99 -0.53
C ARG A 264 -26.59 -7.83 -1.72
N ILE A 265 -26.50 -6.69 -2.38
CA ILE A 265 -27.09 -6.47 -3.71
C ILE A 265 -26.02 -6.81 -4.71
N VAL A 266 -26.34 -7.62 -5.72
CA VAL A 266 -25.40 -7.90 -6.83
C VAL A 266 -26.11 -7.64 -8.15
N SER A 267 -25.67 -6.63 -8.89
CA SER A 267 -26.25 -6.29 -10.18
C SER A 267 -25.26 -6.50 -11.33
N GLN A 268 -25.79 -6.96 -12.46
CA GLN A 268 -25.07 -7.22 -13.70
C GLN A 268 -25.64 -6.33 -14.81
N GLY A 269 -24.82 -5.96 -15.80
CA GLY A 269 -25.30 -5.27 -17.00
C GLY A 269 -24.74 -3.87 -17.23
N TYR A 270 -23.72 -3.45 -16.48
CA TYR A 270 -22.95 -2.24 -16.77
C TYR A 270 -21.46 -2.56 -16.72
N THR A 271 -20.72 -2.16 -17.75
CA THR A 271 -19.26 -2.24 -17.75
C THR A 271 -18.71 -0.91 -17.31
N PHE A 272 -18.15 -0.86 -16.09
CA PHE A 272 -17.62 0.37 -15.53
C PHE A 272 -16.40 0.86 -16.31
N LYS A 273 -16.32 2.18 -16.44
CA LYS A 273 -15.23 2.94 -17.05
C LYS A 273 -14.52 3.76 -15.98
N GLU A 274 -13.30 4.17 -16.28
CA GLU A 274 -12.56 5.10 -15.42
C GLU A 274 -13.38 6.37 -15.19
N GLY A 275 -13.48 6.80 -13.94
CA GLY A 275 -14.25 7.97 -13.54
C GLY A 275 -15.74 7.72 -13.33
N ASP A 276 -16.27 6.54 -13.64
CA ASP A 276 -17.65 6.22 -13.32
C ASP A 276 -17.89 6.31 -11.82
N VAL A 277 -19.05 6.82 -11.44
CA VAL A 277 -19.43 7.03 -10.04
C VAL A 277 -20.63 6.15 -9.73
N LEU A 278 -20.45 5.22 -8.81
CA LEU A 278 -21.54 4.46 -8.19
C LEU A 278 -21.93 5.16 -6.88
N THR A 279 -23.19 5.55 -6.77
CA THR A 279 -23.71 6.27 -5.61
C THR A 279 -24.86 5.52 -4.98
N ALA A 280 -24.87 5.43 -3.65
CA ALA A 280 -25.97 4.95 -2.84
C ALA A 280 -26.64 6.14 -2.14
N THR A 281 -27.96 6.19 -2.22
CA THR A 281 -28.77 7.28 -1.66
C THR A 281 -29.97 6.74 -0.89
N VAL A 282 -30.43 7.51 0.09
CA VAL A 282 -31.72 7.31 0.78
C VAL A 282 -32.62 8.52 0.55
N THR A 283 -33.93 8.33 0.64
CA THR A 283 -34.91 9.43 0.50
C THR A 283 -35.64 9.64 1.81
N PHE A 284 -35.63 10.87 2.33
CA PHE A 284 -36.43 11.30 3.48
C PHE A 284 -37.14 12.60 3.11
N ASP A 285 -38.44 12.69 3.39
CA ASP A 285 -39.29 13.86 3.08
C ASP A 285 -39.08 14.36 1.63
N ASP A 286 -39.20 13.44 0.66
CA ASP A 286 -39.02 13.66 -0.78
C ASP A 286 -37.63 14.20 -1.20
N THR A 287 -36.66 14.24 -0.29
CA THR A 287 -35.30 14.73 -0.54
C THR A 287 -34.32 13.56 -0.52
N VAL A 288 -33.40 13.55 -1.50
CA VAL A 288 -32.42 12.47 -1.69
C VAL A 288 -31.09 12.83 -1.02
N TYR A 289 -30.56 11.91 -0.22
CA TYR A 289 -29.32 12.08 0.54
C TYR A 289 -28.30 11.00 0.20
N GLU A 290 -27.05 11.40 -0.06
CA GLU A 290 -25.94 10.48 -0.31
C GLU A 290 -25.51 9.77 0.98
N VAL A 291 -25.46 8.44 0.93
CA VAL A 291 -24.98 7.59 2.03
C VAL A 291 -23.72 6.80 1.68
N GLY A 292 -23.38 6.71 0.40
CA GLY A 292 -22.13 6.09 -0.05
C GLY A 292 -21.80 6.44 -1.50
N LYS A 293 -20.52 6.53 -1.81
CA LYS A 293 -20.01 6.85 -3.15
C LYS A 293 -18.72 6.11 -3.44
N LEU A 294 -18.63 5.55 -4.63
CA LEU A 294 -17.45 4.88 -5.16
C LEU A 294 -17.13 5.45 -6.54
N THR A 295 -15.96 6.06 -6.68
CA THR A 295 -15.43 6.49 -7.99
C THR A 295 -14.49 5.41 -8.51
N ILE A 296 -14.77 4.91 -9.71
CA ILE A 296 -14.00 3.83 -10.32
C ILE A 296 -12.68 4.37 -10.87
N SER A 297 -11.58 3.78 -10.43
CA SER A 297 -10.26 4.00 -11.02
C SER A 297 -9.55 2.68 -11.27
N PHE A 298 -9.27 2.38 -12.53
CA PHE A 298 -8.50 1.23 -12.97
C PHE A 298 -7.00 1.43 -12.85
N TYR A 299 -6.55 2.66 -12.63
CA TYR A 299 -5.13 2.96 -12.51
C TYR A 299 -4.47 2.13 -11.40
N ASN A 300 -5.03 2.12 -10.19
CA ASN A 300 -4.40 1.45 -9.04
C ASN A 300 -4.29 -0.07 -9.24
N ASP A 301 -5.35 -0.69 -9.74
CA ASP A 301 -5.37 -2.12 -10.04
C ASP A 301 -4.39 -2.46 -11.16
N THR A 302 -4.34 -1.61 -12.21
CA THR A 302 -3.39 -1.78 -13.31
C THR A 302 -1.94 -1.58 -12.86
N LYS A 303 -1.68 -0.58 -12.01
CA LYS A 303 -0.36 -0.32 -11.42
C LYS A 303 0.11 -1.52 -10.61
N THR A 304 -0.78 -2.07 -9.78
CA THR A 304 -0.49 -3.29 -9.02
C THR A 304 -0.13 -4.46 -9.93
N ALA A 305 -0.85 -4.64 -11.05
CA ALA A 305 -0.56 -5.69 -12.02
C ALA A 305 0.77 -5.47 -12.77
N VAL A 306 1.10 -4.23 -13.17
CA VAL A 306 2.37 -3.87 -13.81
C VAL A 306 3.53 -4.05 -12.83
N ASP A 307 3.40 -3.56 -11.61
CA ASP A 307 4.41 -3.70 -10.56
C ASP A 307 4.68 -5.17 -10.24
N ALA A 308 3.65 -6.01 -10.24
CA ALA A 308 3.80 -7.43 -9.99
C ALA A 308 4.68 -8.17 -11.02
N LEU A 309 4.99 -7.57 -12.18
CA LEU A 309 5.95 -8.10 -13.16
C LEU A 309 7.40 -7.99 -12.68
N PHE A 310 7.68 -7.05 -11.76
CA PHE A 310 9.01 -6.67 -11.34
C PHE A 310 9.42 -7.27 -9.99
N ILE A 311 10.73 -7.50 -9.81
CA ILE A 311 11.29 -8.02 -8.56
C ILE A 311 10.95 -7.06 -7.42
N ASN A 312 10.30 -7.58 -6.37
CA ASN A 312 9.82 -6.81 -5.23
C ASN A 312 8.91 -5.63 -5.60
N ASN A 313 8.16 -5.74 -6.70
CA ASN A 313 7.26 -4.71 -7.19
C ASN A 313 7.99 -3.38 -7.49
N ASP A 314 9.23 -3.47 -7.95
CA ASP A 314 10.13 -2.33 -8.17
C ASP A 314 10.77 -2.41 -9.56
N SER A 315 10.36 -1.51 -10.45
CA SER A 315 10.79 -1.48 -11.85
C SER A 315 12.28 -1.22 -12.04
N THR A 316 13.01 -0.77 -11.01
CA THR A 316 14.47 -0.58 -11.08
C THR A 316 15.24 -1.87 -10.79
N LYS A 317 14.58 -2.94 -10.35
CA LYS A 317 15.23 -4.22 -9.95
C LYS A 317 15.14 -5.32 -11.01
N GLY A 318 14.49 -5.04 -12.14
CA GLY A 318 14.26 -6.02 -13.21
C GLY A 318 13.01 -6.87 -12.99
N ILE A 319 12.78 -7.84 -13.87
CA ILE A 319 11.56 -8.69 -13.86
C ILE A 319 11.77 -9.98 -13.07
N LYS A 320 10.69 -10.51 -12.49
CA LYS A 320 10.72 -11.82 -11.82
C LYS A 320 11.04 -12.94 -12.81
N ASP A 321 11.70 -14.01 -12.37
CA ASP A 321 11.93 -15.21 -13.19
C ASP A 321 10.61 -15.86 -13.66
N SER A 322 9.54 -15.69 -12.87
CA SER A 322 8.20 -16.19 -13.20
C SER A 322 7.40 -15.27 -14.14
N THR A 323 7.93 -14.10 -14.51
CA THR A 323 7.26 -13.18 -15.43
C THR A 323 7.28 -13.78 -16.84
N THR A 324 6.09 -13.99 -17.41
CA THR A 324 5.89 -14.57 -18.75
C THR A 324 5.32 -13.54 -19.71
N GLN A 325 5.38 -13.82 -21.01
CA GLN A 325 4.73 -12.98 -22.03
C GLN A 325 3.22 -12.81 -21.76
N ALA A 326 2.54 -13.89 -21.34
CA ALA A 326 1.12 -13.84 -21.01
C ALA A 326 0.81 -12.89 -19.83
N ALA A 327 1.71 -12.78 -18.85
CA ALA A 327 1.56 -11.83 -17.75
C ALA A 327 1.71 -10.37 -18.24
N ILE A 328 2.64 -10.11 -19.16
CA ILE A 328 2.82 -8.80 -19.79
C ILE A 328 1.59 -8.45 -20.64
N ASP A 329 1.09 -9.39 -21.45
CA ASP A 329 -0.09 -9.19 -22.29
C ASP A 329 -1.35 -8.92 -21.43
N ALA A 330 -1.50 -9.60 -20.29
CA ALA A 330 -2.58 -9.36 -19.35
C ALA A 330 -2.49 -7.94 -18.73
N ALA A 331 -1.29 -7.50 -18.34
CA ALA A 331 -1.08 -6.13 -17.87
C ALA A 331 -1.36 -5.09 -18.97
N GLN A 332 -0.98 -5.37 -20.22
CA GLN A 332 -1.28 -4.52 -21.38
C GLN A 332 -2.79 -4.32 -21.58
N ALA A 333 -3.58 -5.39 -21.41
CA ALA A 333 -5.03 -5.32 -21.51
C ALA A 333 -5.64 -4.43 -20.41
N LEU A 334 -5.09 -4.47 -19.19
CA LEU A 334 -5.51 -3.59 -18.09
C LEU A 334 -5.16 -2.13 -18.36
N ILE A 335 -3.96 -1.83 -18.87
CA ILE A 335 -3.58 -0.47 -19.29
C ILE A 335 -4.55 0.09 -20.35
N GLY A 336 -5.07 -0.77 -21.23
CA GLY A 336 -6.10 -0.40 -22.20
C GLY A 336 -7.32 0.29 -21.58
N ARG A 337 -7.68 -0.08 -20.34
CA ARG A 337 -8.85 0.42 -19.59
C ARG A 337 -8.62 1.76 -18.90
N VAL A 338 -7.35 2.14 -18.68
CA VAL A 338 -6.99 3.44 -18.08
C VAL A 338 -7.22 4.54 -19.13
N THR A 339 -8.02 5.54 -18.78
CA THR A 339 -8.35 6.68 -19.68
C THR A 339 -7.51 7.92 -19.40
N ASP A 340 -7.04 8.10 -18.15
CA ASP A 340 -6.09 9.16 -17.80
C ASP A 340 -4.81 8.99 -18.63
N THR A 341 -4.57 9.93 -19.52
CA THR A 341 -3.50 9.85 -20.52
C THR A 341 -2.12 9.88 -19.89
N THR A 342 -1.94 10.63 -18.80
CA THR A 342 -0.65 10.76 -18.10
C THR A 342 -0.31 9.47 -17.37
N LYS A 343 -1.26 8.98 -16.56
CA LYS A 343 -1.10 7.71 -15.84
C LYS A 343 -0.94 6.52 -16.77
N LYS A 344 -1.68 6.51 -17.88
CA LYS A 344 -1.55 5.48 -18.92
C LYS A 344 -0.16 5.49 -19.54
N ALA A 345 0.40 6.67 -19.82
CA ALA A 345 1.76 6.79 -20.35
C ALA A 345 2.82 6.28 -19.37
N GLU A 346 2.68 6.58 -18.08
CA GLU A 346 3.56 6.06 -17.02
C GLU A 346 3.55 4.53 -16.96
N LEU A 347 2.36 3.93 -16.89
CA LEU A 347 2.19 2.47 -16.89
C LEU A 347 2.73 1.82 -18.18
N THR A 348 2.52 2.48 -19.33
CA THR A 348 3.00 1.99 -20.62
C THR A 348 4.53 1.99 -20.68
N LYS A 349 5.19 3.00 -20.08
CA LYS A 349 6.65 3.04 -19.97
C LYS A 349 7.18 1.87 -19.14
N GLU A 350 6.60 1.64 -17.96
CA GLU A 350 6.97 0.50 -17.11
C GLU A 350 6.73 -0.83 -17.83
N LEU A 351 5.58 -1.02 -18.48
CA LEU A 351 5.30 -2.25 -19.22
C LEU A 351 6.27 -2.47 -20.40
N THR A 352 6.63 -1.40 -21.12
CA THR A 352 7.62 -1.46 -22.20
C THR A 352 8.99 -1.88 -21.68
N LEU A 353 9.39 -1.38 -20.51
CA LEU A 353 10.61 -1.81 -19.84
C LEU A 353 10.56 -3.31 -19.51
N ALA A 354 9.46 -3.80 -18.91
CA ALA A 354 9.29 -5.22 -18.61
C ALA A 354 9.39 -6.09 -19.88
N GLN A 355 8.75 -5.66 -20.96
CA GLN A 355 8.80 -6.35 -22.26
C GLN A 355 10.23 -6.40 -22.82
N ASN A 356 10.96 -5.28 -22.77
CA ASN A 356 12.34 -5.22 -23.25
C ASN A 356 13.28 -6.14 -22.45
N ILE A 357 13.12 -6.16 -21.12
CA ILE A 357 13.90 -7.06 -20.26
C ILE A 357 13.56 -8.53 -20.56
N LEU A 358 12.28 -8.87 -20.74
CA LEU A 358 11.86 -10.23 -21.08
C LEU A 358 12.41 -10.67 -22.44
N ASN A 359 12.34 -9.80 -23.45
CA ASN A 359 12.91 -10.06 -24.77
C ASN A 359 14.43 -10.26 -24.70
N ALA A 360 15.15 -9.40 -23.97
CA ALA A 360 16.59 -9.54 -23.79
C ALA A 360 16.96 -10.86 -23.09
N LYS A 361 16.16 -11.28 -22.09
CA LYS A 361 16.34 -12.53 -21.36
C LYS A 361 16.01 -13.77 -22.20
N THR A 362 14.98 -13.71 -23.03
CA THR A 362 14.62 -14.82 -23.94
C THR A 362 15.62 -14.99 -25.08
N ASN A 363 16.22 -13.90 -25.55
CA ASN A 363 17.33 -13.94 -26.50
C ASN A 363 18.63 -14.47 -25.88
N PHE A 364 18.71 -14.53 -24.55
CA PHE A 364 19.88 -14.99 -23.81
C PHE A 364 19.73 -16.45 -23.37
N HIS A 365 20.52 -17.34 -23.97
CA HIS A 365 20.44 -18.79 -23.71
C HIS A 365 21.33 -19.28 -22.58
N GLY A 366 22.02 -18.37 -21.89
CA GLY A 366 22.73 -18.67 -20.66
C GLY A 366 24.24 -18.49 -20.74
N LEU A 367 24.85 -18.69 -19.57
CA LEU A 367 26.27 -18.61 -19.31
C LEU A 367 26.85 -20.01 -19.15
N SER A 368 28.12 -20.18 -19.49
CA SER A 368 28.86 -21.42 -19.26
C SER A 368 30.33 -21.13 -19.00
N VAL A 369 30.98 -21.99 -18.23
CA VAL A 369 32.43 -21.98 -18.02
C VAL A 369 32.98 -23.28 -18.60
N ASN A 370 34.15 -23.24 -19.23
CA ASN A 370 34.77 -24.44 -19.78
C ASN A 370 35.19 -25.42 -18.67
N THR A 371 35.46 -26.68 -19.04
CA THR A 371 35.91 -27.73 -18.12
C THR A 371 37.15 -27.33 -17.31
N ASN A 372 37.99 -26.47 -17.91
CA ASN A 372 39.22 -26.02 -17.26
C ASN A 372 39.05 -24.85 -16.30
N ALA A 373 37.89 -24.18 -16.28
CA ALA A 373 37.63 -22.98 -15.51
C ALA A 373 38.55 -21.80 -15.86
N THR A 374 38.96 -21.73 -17.13
CA THR A 374 39.90 -20.73 -17.67
C THR A 374 39.29 -19.87 -18.78
N SER A 375 38.10 -20.25 -19.24
CA SER A 375 37.34 -19.49 -20.22
C SER A 375 35.85 -19.62 -19.93
N TRP A 376 35.09 -18.62 -20.34
CA TRP A 376 33.65 -18.61 -20.24
C TRP A 376 33.01 -18.30 -21.58
N SER A 377 31.75 -18.68 -21.72
CA SER A 377 30.94 -18.32 -22.86
C SER A 377 29.54 -17.91 -22.49
N ALA A 378 29.00 -16.95 -23.24
CA ALA A 378 27.59 -16.59 -23.26
C ALA A 378 26.96 -17.05 -24.57
N LYS A 379 25.71 -17.52 -24.53
CA LYS A 379 24.94 -17.93 -25.71
C LYS A 379 23.82 -16.95 -25.99
N ILE A 380 23.73 -16.45 -27.22
CA ILE A 380 22.72 -15.47 -27.65
C ILE A 380 22.08 -15.94 -28.97
N ASP A 381 20.77 -15.74 -29.12
CA ASP A 381 20.04 -16.04 -30.37
C ASP A 381 20.66 -15.25 -31.54
N GLU A 382 21.19 -15.96 -32.53
CA GLU A 382 21.89 -15.35 -33.66
C GLU A 382 20.98 -14.40 -34.45
N LYS A 383 19.69 -14.71 -34.57
CA LYS A 383 18.74 -13.90 -35.36
C LYS A 383 18.41 -12.56 -34.71
N LYS A 384 18.67 -12.44 -33.41
CA LYS A 384 18.30 -11.28 -32.58
C LYS A 384 19.48 -10.66 -31.84
N LYS A 385 20.70 -11.03 -32.24
CA LYS A 385 21.94 -10.57 -31.61
C LYS A 385 22.20 -9.06 -31.75
N SER A 386 21.52 -8.40 -32.69
CA SER A 386 21.56 -6.94 -32.88
C SER A 386 20.52 -6.18 -32.06
N ASP A 387 19.57 -6.87 -31.42
CA ASP A 387 18.44 -6.23 -30.74
C ASP A 387 18.85 -5.59 -29.41
N TYR A 388 19.85 -6.20 -28.74
CA TYR A 388 20.27 -5.81 -27.40
C TYR A 388 21.80 -5.79 -27.26
N ALA A 389 22.29 -4.84 -26.47
CA ALA A 389 23.66 -4.81 -26.01
C ALA A 389 23.75 -5.50 -24.64
N TYR A 390 24.70 -6.42 -24.49
CA TYR A 390 24.90 -7.17 -23.25
C TYR A 390 26.25 -6.83 -22.63
N THR A 391 26.27 -6.62 -21.32
CA THR A 391 27.50 -6.47 -20.55
C THR A 391 27.71 -7.70 -19.68
N PHE A 392 28.94 -8.17 -19.60
CA PHE A 392 29.33 -9.32 -18.80
C PHE A 392 30.30 -8.88 -17.72
N SER A 393 30.07 -9.35 -16.50
CA SER A 393 30.95 -9.06 -15.37
C SER A 393 31.29 -10.33 -14.59
N ILE A 394 32.50 -10.37 -14.04
CA ILE A 394 32.96 -11.42 -13.14
C ILE A 394 33.15 -10.78 -11.77
N ASN A 395 32.44 -11.28 -10.76
CA ASN A 395 32.43 -10.72 -9.40
C ASN A 395 32.14 -9.20 -9.39
N GLY A 396 31.24 -8.75 -10.27
CA GLY A 396 30.88 -7.34 -10.44
C GLY A 396 31.88 -6.48 -11.22
N SER A 397 33.05 -7.02 -11.59
CA SER A 397 34.03 -6.32 -12.43
C SER A 397 33.74 -6.58 -13.90
N TYR A 398 33.79 -5.54 -14.74
CA TYR A 398 33.62 -5.67 -16.19
C TYR A 398 34.55 -6.75 -16.76
N ALA A 399 34.00 -7.64 -17.58
CA ALA A 399 34.74 -8.72 -18.24
C ALA A 399 34.69 -8.59 -19.76
N ALA A 400 33.51 -8.34 -20.33
CA ALA A 400 33.32 -8.17 -21.77
C ALA A 400 31.98 -7.51 -22.07
N GLU A 401 31.76 -7.17 -23.33
CA GLU A 401 30.49 -6.67 -23.84
C GLU A 401 30.17 -7.17 -25.25
N TRP A 402 28.89 -7.10 -25.58
CA TRP A 402 28.32 -7.38 -26.88
C TRP A 402 27.57 -6.16 -27.39
N TYR A 403 27.91 -5.72 -28.60
CA TYR A 403 27.34 -4.53 -29.23
C TYR A 403 26.34 -4.91 -30.33
N THR A 404 25.33 -4.06 -30.53
CA THR A 404 24.25 -4.24 -31.51
C THR A 404 24.70 -4.14 -32.98
N VAL A 405 25.85 -3.50 -33.25
CA VAL A 405 26.36 -3.22 -34.62
C VAL A 405 27.43 -4.20 -35.13
N GLY A 406 27.66 -5.33 -34.43
CA GLY A 406 28.35 -6.49 -35.00
C GLY A 406 29.87 -6.35 -35.16
N THR A 407 30.60 -6.73 -34.13
CA THR A 407 31.66 -7.77 -34.09
C THR A 407 32.34 -7.59 -32.74
N SER A 408 31.93 -8.38 -31.75
CA SER A 408 32.78 -8.50 -30.57
C SER A 408 34.08 -9.14 -31.04
N PRO A 409 35.27 -8.61 -30.70
CA PRO A 409 36.55 -9.23 -31.06
C PRO A 409 36.70 -10.66 -30.50
N TYR A 410 35.75 -11.10 -29.66
CA TYR A 410 35.71 -12.40 -28.98
C TYR A 410 34.56 -13.31 -29.45
N ALA A 411 33.82 -12.93 -30.51
CA ALA A 411 32.72 -13.73 -31.04
C ALA A 411 33.25 -14.90 -31.89
N ILE A 412 32.77 -16.11 -31.60
CA ILE A 412 32.92 -17.27 -32.49
C ILE A 412 31.53 -17.66 -32.99
N ASN A 413 31.33 -17.59 -34.30
CA ASN A 413 30.09 -18.03 -34.94
C ASN A 413 30.00 -19.55 -34.83
N SER A 414 28.89 -20.04 -34.27
CA SER A 414 28.58 -21.47 -34.17
C SER A 414 27.62 -21.87 -35.30
N THR A 415 27.73 -23.11 -35.79
CA THR A 415 26.89 -23.63 -36.89
C THR A 415 25.47 -24.02 -36.46
N ASP A 416 25.14 -23.92 -35.17
CA ASP A 416 23.83 -24.26 -34.60
C ASP A 416 22.86 -23.06 -34.51
N GLY A 417 23.21 -21.91 -35.08
CA GLY A 417 22.35 -20.72 -35.08
C GLY A 417 22.41 -19.90 -33.79
N ILE A 418 23.45 -20.09 -32.96
CA ILE A 418 23.65 -19.41 -31.68
C ILE A 418 25.06 -18.81 -31.65
N ASP A 419 25.17 -17.49 -31.48
CA ASP A 419 26.48 -16.87 -31.34
C ASP A 419 27.02 -17.03 -29.92
N ARG A 420 28.35 -17.22 -29.85
CA ARG A 420 29.07 -17.44 -28.59
C ARG A 420 30.14 -16.40 -28.42
N ILE A 421 30.12 -15.72 -27.27
CA ILE A 421 31.28 -14.95 -26.81
C ILE A 421 32.21 -15.92 -26.12
N ILE A 422 33.52 -15.87 -26.41
CA ILE A 422 34.52 -16.62 -25.64
C ILE A 422 35.58 -15.67 -25.15
N SER A 423 35.63 -15.46 -23.83
CA SER A 423 36.72 -14.72 -23.20
C SER A 423 37.69 -15.70 -22.54
N GLN A 424 38.98 -15.44 -22.73
CA GLN A 424 40.08 -16.23 -22.15
C GLN A 424 40.82 -15.42 -21.09
N GLY A 425 41.55 -16.11 -20.21
CA GLY A 425 42.54 -15.49 -19.33
C GLY A 425 42.10 -15.20 -17.90
N TYR A 426 40.83 -15.49 -17.56
CA TYR A 426 40.38 -15.47 -16.16
C TYR A 426 40.34 -16.90 -15.60
N ALA A 427 41.14 -17.14 -14.55
CA ALA A 427 41.12 -18.39 -13.82
C ALA A 427 40.03 -18.31 -12.73
N PHE A 428 38.88 -18.92 -13.00
CA PHE A 428 37.77 -18.93 -12.07
C PHE A 428 38.11 -19.67 -10.78
N LYS A 429 37.50 -19.25 -9.69
CA LYS A 429 37.57 -19.86 -8.35
C LYS A 429 36.18 -20.34 -7.93
N GLU A 430 36.14 -21.22 -6.93
CA GLU A 430 34.88 -21.64 -6.31
C GLU A 430 34.13 -20.41 -5.80
N GLY A 431 32.86 -20.28 -6.20
CA GLY A 431 32.00 -19.17 -5.80
C GLY A 431 32.10 -17.92 -6.67
N ASP A 432 33.01 -17.86 -7.64
CA ASP A 432 33.04 -16.74 -8.60
C ASP A 432 31.71 -16.63 -9.34
N VAL A 433 31.23 -15.41 -9.51
CA VAL A 433 29.94 -15.13 -10.14
C VAL A 433 30.16 -14.45 -11.48
N LEU A 434 29.72 -15.10 -12.55
CA LEU A 434 29.60 -14.50 -13.88
C LEU A 434 28.17 -13.99 -14.05
N THR A 435 28.02 -12.71 -14.37
CA THR A 435 26.72 -12.07 -14.55
C THR A 435 26.63 -11.46 -15.93
N ALA A 436 25.49 -11.64 -16.59
CA ALA A 436 25.09 -10.95 -17.80
C ALA A 436 24.04 -9.89 -17.46
N THR A 437 24.18 -8.70 -18.04
CA THR A 437 23.26 -7.59 -17.83
C THR A 437 22.93 -6.89 -19.15
N VAL A 438 21.82 -6.17 -19.14
CA VAL A 438 21.45 -5.19 -20.18
C VAL A 438 21.19 -3.83 -19.53
N THR A 439 21.28 -2.76 -20.32
CA THR A 439 21.01 -1.40 -19.85
C THR A 439 19.86 -0.80 -20.61
N PHE A 440 18.82 -0.36 -19.89
CA PHE A 440 17.70 0.40 -20.45
C PHE A 440 17.55 1.69 -19.64
N ASP A 441 17.40 2.83 -20.32
CA ASP A 441 17.28 4.16 -19.70
C ASP A 441 18.35 4.45 -18.62
N GLY A 442 19.60 4.00 -18.85
CA GLY A 442 20.71 4.17 -17.91
C GLY A 442 20.69 3.25 -16.69
N THR A 443 19.68 2.39 -16.55
CA THR A 443 19.58 1.41 -15.45
C THR A 443 20.04 0.04 -15.92
N VAL A 444 20.82 -0.65 -15.08
CA VAL A 444 21.37 -1.98 -15.38
C VAL A 444 20.46 -3.07 -14.81
N TYR A 445 20.14 -4.06 -15.64
CA TYR A 445 19.26 -5.18 -15.31
C TYR A 445 19.97 -6.51 -15.50
N GLU A 446 19.93 -7.38 -14.49
CA GLU A 446 20.45 -8.74 -14.58
C GLU A 446 19.54 -9.61 -15.48
N ILE A 447 20.14 -10.24 -16.49
CA ILE A 447 19.44 -11.16 -17.41
C ILE A 447 19.93 -12.61 -17.30
N GLY A 448 21.08 -12.82 -16.66
CA GLY A 448 21.58 -14.16 -16.37
C GLY A 448 22.73 -14.14 -15.39
N LYS A 449 22.85 -15.22 -14.60
CA LYS A 449 23.88 -15.37 -13.58
C LYS A 449 24.33 -16.81 -13.48
N LEU A 450 25.63 -17.01 -13.34
CA LEU A 450 26.26 -18.30 -13.14
C LEU A 450 27.27 -18.20 -11.99
N THR A 451 27.01 -18.94 -10.92
CA THR A 451 27.98 -19.15 -9.84
C THR A 451 28.82 -20.39 -10.17
N VAL A 452 30.13 -20.23 -10.24
CA VAL A 452 31.05 -21.32 -10.49
C VAL A 452 31.13 -22.24 -9.27
N SER A 453 30.88 -23.54 -9.48
CA SER A 453 31.11 -24.57 -8.47
C SER A 453 31.85 -25.76 -9.06
N PHE A 454 33.10 -25.93 -8.64
CA PHE A 454 33.93 -27.09 -8.97
C PHE A 454 33.40 -28.35 -8.33
N TYR A 455 32.80 -28.26 -7.14
CA TYR A 455 32.20 -29.41 -6.50
C TYR A 455 31.05 -30.00 -7.33
N ASN A 456 30.08 -29.18 -7.75
CA ASN A 456 28.93 -29.69 -8.52
C ASN A 456 29.37 -30.26 -9.87
N ASN A 457 30.34 -29.61 -10.54
CA ASN A 457 30.91 -30.10 -11.79
C ASN A 457 31.63 -31.44 -11.61
N ALA A 458 32.48 -31.56 -10.58
CA ALA A 458 33.17 -32.80 -10.25
C ALA A 458 32.19 -33.91 -9.88
N LYS A 459 31.18 -33.61 -9.05
CA LYS A 459 30.15 -34.56 -8.66
C LYS A 459 29.39 -35.09 -9.87
N ALA A 460 28.92 -34.22 -10.77
CA ALA A 460 28.20 -34.64 -11.95
C ALA A 460 29.06 -35.55 -12.86
N ALA A 461 30.35 -35.23 -13.02
CA ALA A 461 31.28 -36.06 -13.79
C ALA A 461 31.56 -37.42 -13.12
N THR A 462 31.75 -37.45 -11.80
CA THR A 462 31.96 -38.68 -11.03
C THR A 462 30.71 -39.56 -11.04
N ASP A 463 29.53 -38.99 -10.76
CA ASP A 463 28.25 -39.72 -10.80
C ASP A 463 28.03 -40.34 -12.18
N ALA A 464 28.34 -39.60 -13.26
CA ALA A 464 28.15 -40.06 -14.64
C ALA A 464 28.94 -41.33 -15.02
N LEU A 465 29.95 -41.74 -14.23
CA LEU A 465 30.69 -42.99 -14.40
C LEU A 465 29.85 -44.23 -14.04
N PHE A 466 28.79 -44.06 -13.26
CA PHE A 466 28.01 -45.15 -12.67
C PHE A 466 26.62 -45.29 -13.29
N ILE A 467 26.09 -46.52 -13.27
CA ILE A 467 24.75 -46.83 -13.77
C ILE A 467 23.72 -45.92 -13.08
N ASN A 468 22.85 -45.30 -13.89
CA ASN A 468 21.85 -44.31 -13.43
C ASN A 468 22.42 -43.12 -12.67
N ASN A 469 23.69 -42.79 -12.89
CA ASN A 469 24.41 -41.71 -12.21
C ASN A 469 24.44 -41.89 -10.67
N ASP A 470 24.55 -43.14 -10.21
CA ASP A 470 24.47 -43.53 -8.80
C ASP A 470 25.72 -44.32 -8.40
N SER A 471 26.60 -43.70 -7.62
CA SER A 471 27.87 -44.30 -7.19
C SER A 471 27.73 -45.52 -6.27
N THR A 472 26.52 -45.84 -5.80
CA THR A 472 26.27 -47.10 -5.08
C THR A 472 26.18 -48.30 -6.03
N LYS A 473 25.89 -48.08 -7.31
CA LYS A 473 25.80 -49.11 -8.35
C LYS A 473 27.15 -49.35 -9.02
N GLY A 474 27.16 -50.24 -10.02
CA GLY A 474 28.34 -50.51 -10.83
C GLY A 474 28.60 -49.42 -11.88
N ILE A 475 29.80 -49.42 -12.48
CA ILE A 475 30.14 -48.54 -13.59
C ILE A 475 29.32 -48.84 -14.86
N LYS A 476 29.11 -47.81 -15.69
CA LYS A 476 28.50 -47.99 -17.03
C LYS A 476 29.44 -48.79 -17.94
N ASP A 477 28.87 -49.50 -18.90
CA ASP A 477 29.66 -50.17 -19.95
C ASP A 477 30.50 -49.18 -20.76
N SER A 478 29.99 -47.96 -20.96
CA SER A 478 30.69 -46.86 -21.63
C SER A 478 31.79 -46.20 -20.79
N THR A 479 31.92 -46.52 -19.50
CA THR A 479 32.96 -45.95 -18.65
C THR A 479 34.32 -46.50 -19.07
N THR A 480 35.24 -45.62 -19.44
CA THR A 480 36.62 -45.94 -19.85
C THR A 480 37.63 -45.27 -18.92
N GLN A 481 38.91 -45.64 -19.05
CA GLN A 481 39.98 -44.99 -18.30
C GLN A 481 39.98 -43.47 -18.56
N ALA A 482 39.82 -43.06 -19.82
CA ALA A 482 39.78 -41.65 -20.19
C ALA A 482 38.64 -40.88 -19.50
N THR A 483 37.46 -41.49 -19.33
CA THR A 483 36.34 -40.85 -18.63
C THR A 483 36.58 -40.75 -17.12
N ILE A 484 37.24 -41.75 -16.52
CA ILE A 484 37.63 -41.73 -15.10
C ILE A 484 38.69 -40.64 -14.86
N ASP A 485 39.71 -40.58 -15.71
CA ASP A 485 40.78 -39.58 -15.63
C ASP A 485 40.21 -38.16 -15.78
N ALA A 486 39.28 -37.95 -16.71
CA ALA A 486 38.61 -36.67 -16.88
C ALA A 486 37.82 -36.23 -15.63
N ALA A 487 37.09 -37.16 -15.00
CA ALA A 487 36.40 -36.89 -13.74
C ALA A 487 37.39 -36.61 -12.59
N GLN A 488 38.50 -37.36 -12.52
CA GLN A 488 39.56 -37.16 -11.52
C GLN A 488 40.20 -35.75 -11.62
N VAL A 489 40.40 -35.23 -12.83
CA VAL A 489 40.88 -33.86 -13.05
C VAL A 489 39.93 -32.84 -12.43
N LEU A 490 38.62 -33.02 -12.54
CA LEU A 490 37.63 -32.13 -11.93
C LEU A 490 37.61 -32.26 -10.40
N VAL A 491 37.65 -33.49 -9.87
CA VAL A 491 37.74 -33.74 -8.41
C VAL A 491 38.97 -33.09 -7.80
N ASN A 492 40.09 -33.04 -8.53
CA ASN A 492 41.31 -32.41 -8.05
C ASN A 492 41.18 -30.89 -7.81
N LYS A 493 40.24 -30.23 -8.48
CA LYS A 493 39.96 -28.79 -8.34
C LYS A 493 39.03 -28.44 -7.19
N VAL A 494 38.35 -29.43 -6.61
CA VAL A 494 37.50 -29.22 -5.43
C VAL A 494 38.40 -28.82 -4.25
N THR A 495 38.08 -27.70 -3.60
CA THR A 495 38.88 -27.16 -2.48
C THR A 495 38.39 -27.65 -1.12
N ASP A 496 37.10 -27.96 -0.99
CA ASP A 496 36.51 -28.58 0.19
C ASP A 496 37.05 -30.00 0.37
N ALA A 497 37.85 -30.20 1.42
CA ALA A 497 38.56 -31.45 1.66
C ALA A 497 37.61 -32.65 1.86
N THR A 498 36.50 -32.46 2.56
CA THR A 498 35.53 -33.52 2.86
C THR A 498 34.80 -33.96 1.59
N LYS A 499 34.31 -32.99 0.82
CA LYS A 499 33.65 -33.26 -0.48
C LYS A 499 34.61 -33.89 -1.48
N LYS A 500 35.85 -33.40 -1.54
CA LYS A 500 36.89 -33.98 -2.38
C LYS A 500 37.19 -35.43 -2.02
N ALA A 501 37.34 -35.73 -0.73
CA ALA A 501 37.60 -37.09 -0.25
C ALA A 501 36.47 -38.06 -0.62
N ALA A 502 35.20 -37.63 -0.48
CA ALA A 502 34.05 -38.43 -0.89
C ALA A 502 34.09 -38.74 -2.40
N LEU A 503 34.31 -37.72 -3.25
CA LEU A 503 34.40 -37.92 -4.70
C LEU A 503 35.62 -38.76 -5.10
N GLN A 504 36.74 -38.65 -4.39
CA GLN A 504 37.91 -39.49 -4.62
C GLN A 504 37.64 -40.97 -4.30
N ALA A 505 36.84 -41.26 -3.26
CA ALA A 505 36.42 -42.63 -2.95
C ALA A 505 35.59 -43.22 -4.10
N ASP A 506 34.68 -42.43 -4.67
CA ASP A 506 33.87 -42.85 -5.82
C ASP A 506 34.75 -43.07 -7.07
N ILE A 507 35.71 -42.18 -7.35
CA ILE A 507 36.67 -42.39 -8.45
C ILE A 507 37.48 -43.68 -8.25
N ALA A 508 37.97 -43.93 -7.03
CA ALA A 508 38.71 -45.15 -6.71
C ALA A 508 37.86 -46.42 -6.89
N LYS A 509 36.58 -46.35 -6.51
CA LYS A 509 35.61 -47.43 -6.76
C LYS A 509 35.46 -47.68 -8.27
N ALA A 510 35.20 -46.65 -9.06
CA ALA A 510 35.06 -46.77 -10.51
C ALA A 510 36.32 -47.38 -11.17
N GLN A 511 37.51 -46.97 -10.71
CA GLN A 511 38.77 -47.53 -11.18
C GLN A 511 38.92 -49.01 -10.87
N ASN A 512 38.57 -49.43 -9.65
CA ASN A 512 38.64 -50.84 -9.24
C ASN A 512 37.66 -51.72 -10.04
N GLU A 513 36.46 -51.23 -10.28
CA GLU A 513 35.47 -51.94 -11.11
C GLU A 513 35.91 -52.02 -12.57
N LEU A 514 36.48 -50.96 -13.14
CA LEU A 514 37.03 -50.97 -14.50
C LEU A 514 38.16 -51.98 -14.64
N ASN A 515 39.09 -52.01 -13.67
CA ASN A 515 40.19 -52.97 -13.64
C ASN A 515 39.67 -54.41 -13.55
N THR A 516 38.68 -54.66 -12.69
CA THR A 516 38.03 -55.97 -12.55
C THR A 516 37.38 -56.41 -13.86
N ARG A 517 36.63 -55.52 -14.51
CA ARG A 517 35.98 -55.78 -15.79
C ARG A 517 36.99 -56.11 -16.91
N ASN A 518 38.09 -55.37 -16.97
CA ASN A 518 39.14 -55.59 -17.99
C ASN A 518 39.92 -56.91 -17.75
N ALA A 519 40.22 -57.23 -16.49
CA ALA A 519 40.85 -58.49 -16.14
C ALA A 519 39.95 -59.69 -16.47
N GLU A 520 38.65 -59.56 -16.20
CA GLU A 520 37.64 -60.57 -16.53
C GLU A 520 37.47 -60.74 -18.05
N ALA A 521 37.45 -59.65 -18.82
CA ALA A 521 37.47 -59.72 -20.29
C ALA A 521 38.71 -60.44 -20.84
N THR A 522 39.89 -60.22 -20.23
CA THR A 522 41.13 -60.91 -20.60
C THR A 522 41.04 -62.42 -20.34
N LYS A 523 40.50 -62.82 -19.19
CA LYS A 523 40.26 -64.23 -18.86
C LYS A 523 39.30 -64.88 -19.86
N GLN A 524 38.24 -64.17 -20.24
CA GLN A 524 37.26 -64.65 -21.23
C GLN A 524 37.88 -64.85 -22.60
N ALA A 525 38.69 -63.89 -23.07
CA ALA A 525 39.40 -64.00 -24.34
C ALA A 525 40.39 -65.18 -24.33
N ALA A 526 41.13 -65.35 -23.24
CA ALA A 526 42.07 -66.48 -23.07
C ALA A 526 41.34 -67.84 -23.03
N ALA A 527 40.23 -67.93 -22.30
CA ALA A 527 39.41 -69.13 -22.25
C ALA A 527 38.81 -69.47 -23.63
N THR A 528 38.25 -68.46 -24.32
CA THR A 528 37.69 -68.62 -25.67
C THR A 528 38.76 -69.10 -26.66
N THR A 529 39.95 -68.47 -26.65
CA THR A 529 41.07 -68.86 -27.52
C THR A 529 41.49 -70.30 -27.22
N SER A 530 41.69 -70.64 -25.95
CA SER A 530 42.13 -71.97 -25.55
C SER A 530 41.11 -73.06 -25.87
N VAL A 531 39.81 -72.78 -25.78
CA VAL A 531 38.76 -73.71 -26.20
C VAL A 531 38.75 -73.86 -27.72
N ASN A 532 38.78 -72.75 -28.46
CA ASN A 532 38.82 -72.76 -29.92
C ASN A 532 40.01 -73.55 -30.46
N GLU A 533 41.18 -73.45 -29.84
CA GLU A 533 42.40 -74.18 -30.21
C GLU A 533 42.27 -75.71 -30.12
N LEU A 534 41.27 -76.26 -29.41
CA LEU A 534 41.01 -77.70 -29.36
C LEU A 534 40.42 -78.24 -30.69
N PHE A 535 39.89 -77.36 -31.54
CA PHE A 535 39.11 -77.70 -32.74
C PHE A 535 39.82 -77.29 -34.03
N ILE A 536 39.51 -77.99 -35.13
CA ILE A 536 40.10 -77.74 -36.45
C ILE A 536 39.95 -76.26 -36.83
N ASN A 537 41.03 -75.67 -37.36
CA ASN A 537 41.12 -74.25 -37.70
C ASN A 537 40.90 -73.27 -36.54
N ASN A 538 41.11 -73.70 -35.30
CA ASN A 538 40.93 -72.90 -34.09
C ASN A 538 39.51 -72.30 -34.00
N ASN A 539 38.50 -73.12 -34.29
CA ASN A 539 37.11 -72.72 -34.26
C ASN A 539 36.25 -73.83 -33.66
N SER A 540 35.62 -73.54 -32.52
CA SER A 540 34.77 -74.48 -31.76
C SER A 540 33.54 -75.00 -32.50
N ALA A 541 33.20 -74.43 -33.67
CA ALA A 541 32.14 -74.96 -34.54
C ALA A 541 32.59 -76.18 -35.40
N ASN A 542 33.90 -76.49 -35.46
CA ASN A 542 34.44 -77.60 -36.26
C ASN A 542 34.63 -78.88 -35.42
N HIS A 543 35.07 -79.98 -36.05
CA HIS A 543 35.49 -81.19 -35.33
C HIS A 543 36.75 -80.93 -34.48
N ILE A 544 36.91 -81.73 -33.41
CA ILE A 544 38.11 -81.73 -32.56
C ILE A 544 39.35 -82.13 -33.38
N LYS A 545 40.53 -81.58 -33.06
CA LYS A 545 41.77 -81.99 -33.73
C LYS A 545 42.17 -83.41 -33.30
N ASP A 546 42.74 -84.19 -34.22
CA ASP A 546 43.34 -85.50 -33.90
C ASP A 546 44.48 -85.40 -32.87
N SER A 547 45.15 -84.24 -32.81
CA SER A 547 46.23 -83.96 -31.86
C SER A 547 45.73 -83.52 -30.47
N THR A 548 44.43 -83.27 -30.29
CA THR A 548 43.86 -82.86 -29.00
C THR A 548 43.82 -84.07 -28.07
N ASN A 549 44.48 -83.95 -26.92
CA ASN A 549 44.52 -84.97 -25.89
C ASN A 549 43.96 -84.44 -24.56
N GLN A 550 43.89 -85.31 -23.54
CA GLN A 550 43.35 -84.95 -22.23
C GLN A 550 44.09 -83.76 -21.60
N ALA A 551 45.42 -83.66 -21.75
CA ALA A 551 46.19 -82.56 -21.20
C ALA A 551 45.83 -81.20 -21.83
N ALA A 552 45.54 -81.17 -23.14
CA ALA A 552 45.08 -79.96 -23.82
C ALA A 552 43.67 -79.55 -23.37
N ILE A 553 42.78 -80.52 -23.17
CA ILE A 553 41.42 -80.31 -22.65
C ILE A 553 41.49 -79.75 -21.22
N ASP A 554 42.30 -80.35 -20.35
CA ASP A 554 42.47 -79.92 -18.95
C ASP A 554 43.05 -78.49 -18.88
N ALA A 555 44.00 -78.15 -19.75
CA ALA A 555 44.57 -76.81 -19.83
C ALA A 555 43.53 -75.75 -20.25
N ALA A 556 42.69 -76.06 -21.24
CA ALA A 556 41.58 -75.18 -21.64
C ALA A 556 40.54 -75.03 -20.52
N GLN A 557 40.17 -76.14 -19.88
CA GLN A 557 39.25 -76.14 -18.75
C GLN A 557 39.77 -75.30 -17.58
N ALA A 558 41.07 -75.34 -17.29
CA ALA A 558 41.68 -74.49 -16.27
C ALA A 558 41.50 -73.00 -16.58
N LYS A 559 41.61 -72.57 -17.85
CA LYS A 559 41.38 -71.18 -18.26
C LYS A 559 39.90 -70.78 -18.15
N VAL A 560 38.99 -71.66 -18.58
CA VAL A 560 37.54 -71.47 -18.41
C VAL A 560 37.17 -71.34 -16.92
N ASN A 561 37.82 -72.11 -16.05
CA ASN A 561 37.56 -72.06 -14.61
C ASN A 561 37.93 -70.72 -13.97
N LEU A 562 38.88 -69.96 -14.56
CA LEU A 562 39.28 -68.63 -14.10
C LEU A 562 38.28 -67.51 -14.45
N VAL A 563 37.40 -67.74 -15.44
CA VAL A 563 36.30 -66.82 -15.80
C VAL A 563 35.28 -66.83 -14.66
N THR A 564 34.98 -65.64 -14.14
CA THR A 564 34.12 -65.46 -12.97
C THR A 564 32.70 -65.03 -13.33
N ASP A 565 32.51 -64.41 -14.50
CA ASP A 565 31.18 -64.09 -15.04
C ASP A 565 30.47 -65.37 -15.50
N VAL A 566 29.42 -65.77 -14.77
CA VAL A 566 28.68 -67.03 -15.01
C VAL A 566 28.02 -67.05 -16.38
N SER A 567 27.43 -65.93 -16.81
CA SER A 567 26.72 -65.85 -18.09
C SER A 567 27.69 -66.02 -19.26
N LYS A 568 28.85 -65.37 -19.18
CA LYS A 568 29.88 -65.47 -20.22
C LYS A 568 30.63 -66.79 -20.17
N LYS A 569 30.86 -67.34 -18.99
CA LYS A 569 31.42 -68.69 -18.80
C LYS A 569 30.51 -69.74 -19.45
N SER A 570 29.20 -69.65 -19.24
CA SER A 570 28.22 -70.55 -19.85
C SER A 570 28.27 -70.52 -21.38
N GLY A 571 28.44 -69.33 -21.98
CA GLY A 571 28.60 -69.18 -23.43
C GLY A 571 29.87 -69.81 -24.01
N ILE A 572 30.93 -69.98 -23.21
CA ILE A 572 32.18 -70.64 -23.62
C ILE A 572 32.06 -72.18 -23.47
N THR A 573 31.25 -72.65 -22.52
CA THR A 573 31.13 -74.08 -22.18
C THR A 573 29.93 -74.78 -22.82
N SER A 574 29.00 -74.03 -23.42
CA SER A 574 27.84 -74.62 -24.07
C SER A 574 28.22 -75.13 -25.47
N PRO A 575 27.91 -76.39 -25.82
CA PRO A 575 28.07 -76.86 -27.19
C PRO A 575 27.12 -76.06 -28.09
N ASN A 576 27.66 -75.47 -29.16
CA ASN A 576 26.86 -74.91 -30.26
C ASN A 576 26.40 -76.02 -31.20
#